data_AF-A0A8T1U6K5-F1
#
_entry.id   AF-A0A8T1U6K5-F1
#
_cell.length_a   1.000
_cell.length_b   1.000
_cell.length_c   1.000
_cell.angle_alpha   90.00
_cell.angle_beta   90.00
_cell.angle_gamma   90.00
#
_symmetry.space_group_name_H-M   'P 1'
#
loop_
_entity.id
_entity.type
_entity.pdbx_description
1 polymer ?
#
loop_
_entity_poly.entity_id
_entity_poly.type
_entity_poly.pdbx_seq_one_letter_code
_entity_poly.pdbx_strand_id
1 'polypeptide(L)'
;MKLDVAVKVPPSPSLNAVVLLLLHRDSHFRILERTLRDFQHLEHQLQLETEKSQRVATIGSVLPAIEAYCDSKPSFYRSNQLGIRLAIALEDFIRQLVANSELLATSTALKTFLNGNLLTTHETAGRRYRDAVETAISVQETEVIEGRVAAGCSVEHQVSVEEKQLLLWKFASEGSGLVFSAEFSRGEGGQGDIDPYSVSSIEVAEREEKEVAHYRTNCDFKVDGEDGGFVYGHYVVEESGVVTLQWENANMSSVVSKPLQFQVKVMPLAAAEKVLEVANGLDTVDTAEWLHDHVGDSEITSVEDLPEWGRDGSEAAFDEGSAYDDSFAGEGSVKDSQIETAVLEERTHQLEAQVMHLKESLTASKKELKSALDRVQIAEEIYKANLETITQLECSTVGDHKPKVPRITNKTADSAVAIPGTQPEGPPSSELERVQKLCAGFQEQCLWRSVENMELEAQLAASQIEATSWREKHIEQATQLEELEKQNRTLRTHKKMLVQEVKRLQPYSQVNLAALVQEAQEARMVQRSLQAKLDSHSNVVAETAVEAGTTDFVLVEASDDEA
;
A
#
# COMPACT_ATOMS: atom_id res chain seq x y z
N MET A 1 -27.53 -15.81 -9.20
CA MET A 1 -26.70 -16.12 -8.01
C MET A 1 -25.59 -15.08 -7.95
N LYS A 2 -25.21 -14.59 -6.78
CA LYS A 2 -24.36 -13.40 -6.64
C LYS A 2 -22.91 -13.83 -6.44
N LEU A 3 -21.97 -13.20 -7.17
CA LEU A 3 -20.54 -13.32 -6.87
C LEU A 3 -20.26 -12.51 -5.60
N ASP A 4 -19.63 -13.14 -4.61
CA ASP A 4 -19.14 -12.43 -3.44
C ASP A 4 -17.71 -11.95 -3.68
N VAL A 5 -17.43 -10.75 -3.20
CA VAL A 5 -16.12 -10.10 -3.31
C VAL A 5 -15.72 -9.63 -1.93
N ALA A 6 -14.46 -9.91 -1.56
CA ALA A 6 -13.81 -9.36 -0.38
C ALA A 6 -12.44 -8.79 -0.78
N VAL A 7 -12.01 -7.72 -0.12
CA VAL A 7 -10.74 -7.05 -0.43
C VAL A 7 -9.89 -6.90 0.84
N LYS A 8 -8.60 -7.17 0.74
CA LYS A 8 -7.60 -6.88 1.77
C LYS A 8 -6.58 -5.88 1.25
N VAL A 9 -6.40 -4.80 1.99
CA VAL A 9 -5.43 -3.74 1.69
C VAL A 9 -4.37 -3.73 2.80
N PRO A 10 -3.06 -3.65 2.47
CA PRO A 10 -2.02 -3.60 3.46
C PRO A 10 -2.10 -2.32 4.31
N PRO A 11 -1.54 -2.30 5.53
CA PRO A 11 -1.57 -1.12 6.38
C PRO A 11 -0.58 -0.03 5.94
N SER A 12 0.40 -0.35 5.09
CA SER A 12 1.45 0.57 4.65
C SER A 12 1.04 1.36 3.41
N PRO A 13 0.81 2.68 3.51
CA PRO A 13 0.36 3.48 2.38
C PRO A 13 1.42 3.58 1.29
N SER A 14 1.09 3.09 0.10
CA SER A 14 1.91 3.17 -1.11
C SER A 14 1.04 2.90 -2.33
N LEU A 15 1.28 3.58 -3.45
CA LEU A 15 0.62 3.27 -4.72
C LEU A 15 0.99 1.88 -5.25
N ASN A 16 2.18 1.38 -4.90
CA ASN A 16 2.66 0.05 -5.26
C ASN A 16 2.23 -1.02 -4.25
N ALA A 17 1.37 -0.66 -3.29
CA ALA A 17 0.83 -1.60 -2.31
C ALA A 17 0.00 -2.68 -3.03
N VAL A 18 0.34 -3.95 -2.77
CA VAL A 18 -0.40 -5.10 -3.29
C VAL A 18 -1.66 -5.32 -2.44
N VAL A 19 -2.81 -5.19 -3.08
CA VAL A 19 -4.15 -5.48 -2.60
C VAL A 19 -4.54 -6.89 -3.03
N LEU A 20 -5.11 -7.66 -2.11
CA LEU A 20 -5.64 -8.99 -2.39
C LEU A 20 -7.15 -8.90 -2.57
N LEU A 21 -7.66 -9.39 -3.69
CA LEU A 21 -9.09 -9.55 -3.94
C LEU A 21 -9.44 -11.03 -3.87
N LEU A 22 -10.47 -11.37 -3.10
CA LEU A 22 -11.03 -12.71 -3.03
C LEU A 22 -12.39 -12.71 -3.73
N LEU A 23 -12.49 -13.50 -4.79
CA LEU A 23 -13.74 -13.81 -5.47
C LEU A 23 -14.26 -15.13 -4.94
N HIS A 24 -15.53 -15.18 -4.55
CA HIS A 24 -16.18 -16.37 -4.02
C HIS A 24 -17.51 -16.65 -4.72
N ARG A 25 -17.69 -17.91 -5.13
CA ARG A 25 -18.96 -18.42 -5.63
C ARG A 25 -19.07 -19.92 -5.41
N ASP A 26 -20.24 -20.37 -4.93
CA ASP A 26 -20.59 -21.80 -4.86
C ASP A 26 -19.50 -22.66 -4.17
N SER A 27 -18.89 -22.12 -3.11
CA SER A 27 -17.76 -22.72 -2.37
C SER A 27 -16.43 -22.80 -3.12
N HIS A 28 -16.29 -22.13 -4.26
CA HIS A 28 -15.03 -21.96 -4.97
C HIS A 28 -14.46 -20.55 -4.74
N PHE A 29 -13.15 -20.47 -4.56
CA PHE A 29 -12.42 -19.24 -4.25
C PHE A 29 -11.35 -18.94 -5.29
N ARG A 30 -11.20 -17.68 -5.69
CA ARG A 30 -10.02 -17.20 -6.42
C ARG A 30 -9.44 -15.95 -5.79
N ILE A 31 -8.12 -15.95 -5.65
CA ILE A 31 -7.36 -14.78 -5.23
C ILE A 31 -6.80 -14.05 -6.45
N LEU A 32 -6.87 -12.73 -6.43
CA LEU A 32 -6.23 -11.83 -7.37
C LEU A 32 -5.34 -10.86 -6.59
N GLU A 33 -4.11 -10.68 -7.04
CA GLU A 33 -3.20 -9.66 -6.51
C GLU A 33 -3.19 -8.44 -7.43
N ARG A 34 -3.55 -7.26 -6.93
CA ARG A 34 -3.58 -6.02 -7.72
C ARG A 34 -2.93 -4.89 -6.95
N THR A 35 -2.21 -4.00 -7.61
CA THR A 35 -1.69 -2.78 -6.99
C THR A 35 -2.77 -1.70 -6.94
N LEU A 36 -2.58 -0.64 -6.15
CA LEU A 36 -3.49 0.52 -6.20
C LEU A 36 -3.44 1.23 -7.56
N ARG A 37 -2.29 1.19 -8.26
CA ARG A 37 -2.17 1.67 -9.64
C ARG A 37 -3.08 0.90 -10.59
N ASP A 38 -3.21 -0.43 -10.43
CA ASP A 38 -4.12 -1.24 -11.24
C ASP A 38 -5.58 -0.77 -11.13
N PHE A 39 -6.00 -0.35 -9.93
CA PHE A 39 -7.35 0.21 -9.71
C PHE A 39 -7.53 1.59 -10.36
N GLN A 40 -6.52 2.46 -10.25
CA GLN A 40 -6.55 3.77 -10.92
C GLN A 40 -6.64 3.60 -12.45
N HIS A 41 -5.85 2.67 -12.99
CA HIS A 41 -5.85 2.34 -14.41
C HIS A 41 -7.19 1.77 -14.86
N LEU A 42 -7.77 0.84 -14.09
CA LEU A 42 -9.09 0.27 -14.36
C LEU A 42 -10.16 1.36 -14.43
N GLU A 43 -10.21 2.27 -13.46
CA GLU A 43 -11.18 3.36 -13.45
C GLU A 43 -11.02 4.26 -14.68
N HIS A 44 -9.78 4.65 -15.01
CA HIS A 44 -9.51 5.48 -16.18
C HIS A 44 -9.90 4.81 -17.50
N GLN A 45 -9.55 3.52 -17.69
CA GLN A 45 -9.91 2.80 -18.90
C GLN A 45 -11.42 2.58 -19.03
N LEU A 46 -12.11 2.31 -17.92
CA LEU A 46 -13.56 2.19 -17.92
C LEU A 46 -14.25 3.50 -18.30
N GLN A 47 -13.72 4.65 -17.87
CA GLN A 47 -14.20 5.96 -18.30
C GLN A 47 -14.03 6.13 -19.81
N LEU A 48 -12.84 5.83 -20.36
CA LEU A 48 -12.57 5.90 -21.80
C LEU A 48 -13.46 4.96 -22.64
N GLU A 49 -13.65 3.71 -22.19
CA GLU A 49 -14.53 2.74 -22.87
C GLU A 49 -16.00 3.20 -22.83
N THR A 50 -16.44 3.79 -21.73
CA THR A 50 -17.81 4.30 -21.53
C THR A 50 -18.09 5.52 -22.40
N GLU A 51 -17.12 6.46 -22.50
CA GLU A 51 -17.18 7.62 -23.38
C GLU A 51 -17.25 7.22 -24.86
N LYS A 52 -16.38 6.29 -25.30
CA LYS A 52 -16.38 5.76 -26.67
C LYS A 52 -17.71 5.10 -27.02
N SER A 53 -18.33 4.41 -26.06
CA SER A 53 -19.57 3.67 -26.25
C SER A 53 -20.84 4.52 -26.10
N GLN A 54 -20.73 5.82 -25.74
CA GLN A 54 -21.85 6.71 -25.41
C GLN A 54 -22.83 6.11 -24.38
N ARG A 55 -22.33 5.31 -23.45
CA ARG A 55 -23.17 4.65 -22.43
C ARG A 55 -23.25 5.49 -21.17
N VAL A 56 -24.42 5.54 -20.54
CA VAL A 56 -24.65 6.24 -19.27
C VAL A 56 -24.55 5.22 -18.13
N ALA A 57 -23.39 4.58 -17.98
CA ALA A 57 -23.12 3.76 -16.81
C ALA A 57 -22.50 4.66 -15.74
N THR A 58 -23.22 4.88 -14.63
CA THR A 58 -22.66 5.59 -13.48
C THR A 58 -21.71 4.65 -12.75
N ILE A 59 -20.41 4.73 -13.06
CA ILE A 59 -19.36 3.98 -12.39
C ILE A 59 -18.93 4.79 -11.15
N GLY A 60 -18.92 4.17 -9.97
CA GLY A 60 -18.40 4.81 -8.76
C GLY A 60 -16.90 5.10 -8.89
N SER A 61 -16.42 6.19 -8.29
CA SER A 61 -14.99 6.54 -8.32
C SER A 61 -14.30 6.03 -7.06
N VAL A 62 -13.12 5.42 -7.24
CA VAL A 62 -12.25 4.95 -6.16
C VAL A 62 -10.99 5.81 -5.99
N LEU A 63 -10.68 6.68 -6.97
CA LEU A 63 -9.56 7.62 -6.91
C LEU A 63 -9.50 8.43 -5.59
N PRO A 64 -10.59 9.02 -5.08
CA PRO A 64 -10.52 9.80 -3.84
C PRO A 64 -10.15 8.96 -2.62
N ALA A 65 -10.54 7.68 -2.61
CA ALA A 65 -10.19 6.76 -1.52
C ALA A 65 -8.71 6.35 -1.59
N ILE A 66 -8.20 6.12 -2.80
CA ILE A 66 -6.77 5.83 -3.03
C ILE A 66 -5.92 7.04 -2.66
N GLU A 67 -6.30 8.25 -3.10
CA GLU A 67 -5.64 9.50 -2.74
C GLU A 67 -5.60 9.70 -1.22
N ALA A 68 -6.74 9.52 -0.54
CA ALA A 68 -6.80 9.65 0.93
C ALA A 68 -5.97 8.60 1.68
N TYR A 69 -5.73 7.43 1.08
CA TYR A 69 -4.87 6.39 1.64
C TYR A 69 -3.39 6.69 1.40
N CYS A 70 -3.04 7.21 0.23
CA CYS A 70 -1.67 7.56 -0.15
C CYS A 70 -1.22 8.96 0.30
N ASP A 71 -2.12 9.79 0.82
CA ASP A 71 -1.80 11.16 1.24
C ASP A 71 -0.68 11.16 2.30
N SER A 72 0.37 11.94 2.03
CA SER A 72 1.48 12.16 2.94
C SER A 72 1.08 12.98 4.17
N LYS A 73 -0.07 13.67 4.12
CA LYS A 73 -0.58 14.44 5.25
C LYS A 73 -1.02 13.51 6.39
N PRO A 74 -0.82 13.94 7.65
CA PRO A 74 -1.28 13.17 8.80
C PRO A 74 -2.80 13.00 8.75
N SER A 75 -3.22 11.77 8.46
CA SER A 75 -4.63 11.38 8.52
C SER A 75 -5.11 11.33 9.97
N PHE A 76 -6.38 11.68 10.17
CA PHE A 76 -7.09 11.46 11.44
C PHE A 76 -7.13 9.97 11.83
N TYR A 77 -7.04 9.06 10.86
CA TYR A 77 -7.14 7.62 11.06
C TYR A 77 -5.76 6.98 11.16
N ARG A 78 -5.64 5.98 12.05
CA ARG A 78 -4.43 5.13 12.12
C ARG A 78 -4.27 4.35 10.80
N SER A 79 -3.05 3.99 10.44
CA SER A 79 -2.70 3.23 9.22
C SER A 79 -3.58 1.99 8.99
N ASN A 80 -3.84 1.19 10.03
CA ASN A 80 -4.71 0.02 9.93
C ASN A 80 -6.17 0.39 9.59
N GLN A 81 -6.68 1.51 10.10
CA GLN A 81 -8.04 2.00 9.78
C GLN A 81 -8.12 2.60 8.37
N LEU A 82 -7.02 3.19 7.87
CA LEU A 82 -6.92 3.63 6.49
C LEU A 82 -7.00 2.45 5.52
N GLY A 83 -6.27 1.36 5.79
CA GLY A 83 -6.34 0.12 5.01
C GLY A 83 -7.76 -0.47 4.97
N ILE A 84 -8.43 -0.57 6.12
CA ILE A 84 -9.82 -1.07 6.19
C ILE A 84 -10.79 -0.18 5.39
N ARG A 85 -10.66 1.14 5.50
CA ARG A 85 -11.51 2.08 4.75
C ARG A 85 -11.32 1.97 3.25
N LEU A 86 -10.07 1.86 2.80
CA LEU A 86 -9.77 1.65 1.39
C LEU A 86 -10.30 0.30 0.92
N ALA A 87 -10.14 -0.76 1.72
CA ALA A 87 -10.66 -2.08 1.40
C ALA A 87 -12.17 -2.07 1.15
N ILE A 88 -12.95 -1.39 2.00
CA ILE A 88 -14.40 -1.22 1.81
C ILE A 88 -14.71 -0.48 0.50
N ALA A 89 -14.00 0.62 0.21
CA ALA A 89 -14.23 1.40 -1.00
C ALA A 89 -13.90 0.60 -2.27
N LEU A 90 -12.79 -0.15 -2.28
CA LEU A 90 -12.39 -1.02 -3.38
C LEU A 90 -13.37 -2.20 -3.53
N GLU A 91 -13.82 -2.80 -2.43
CA GLU A 91 -14.79 -3.88 -2.43
C GLU A 91 -16.13 -3.43 -3.02
N ASP A 92 -16.64 -2.27 -2.62
CA ASP A 92 -17.86 -1.70 -3.16
C ASP A 92 -17.72 -1.35 -4.64
N PHE A 93 -16.58 -0.79 -5.05
CA PHE A 93 -16.26 -0.51 -6.45
C PHE A 93 -16.29 -1.78 -7.31
N ILE A 94 -15.57 -2.83 -6.91
CA ILE A 94 -15.54 -4.10 -7.66
C ILE A 94 -16.91 -4.79 -7.65
N ARG A 95 -17.64 -4.75 -6.53
CA ARG A 95 -19.02 -5.27 -6.48
C ARG A 95 -19.95 -4.59 -7.47
N GLN A 96 -19.84 -3.27 -7.63
CA GLN A 96 -20.64 -2.53 -8.61
C GLN A 96 -20.28 -2.94 -10.05
N LEU A 97 -18.98 -3.08 -10.35
CA LEU A 97 -18.51 -3.48 -11.68
C LEU A 97 -18.95 -4.91 -12.05
N VAL A 98 -18.77 -5.86 -11.14
CA VAL A 98 -19.16 -7.26 -11.34
C VAL A 98 -20.67 -7.45 -11.39
N ALA A 99 -21.44 -6.62 -10.68
CA ALA A 99 -22.90 -6.66 -10.76
C ALA A 99 -23.44 -6.17 -12.12
N ASN A 100 -22.62 -5.47 -12.90
CA ASN A 100 -23.00 -4.96 -14.21
C ASN A 100 -22.64 -5.96 -15.32
N SER A 101 -23.63 -6.75 -15.74
CA SER A 101 -23.46 -7.78 -16.78
C SER A 101 -23.04 -7.21 -18.13
N GLU A 102 -23.41 -5.97 -18.45
CA GLU A 102 -23.00 -5.32 -19.70
C GLU A 102 -21.50 -4.99 -19.67
N LEU A 103 -21.01 -4.42 -18.56
CA LEU A 103 -19.57 -4.16 -18.40
C LEU A 103 -18.77 -5.46 -18.42
N LEU A 104 -19.23 -6.51 -17.73
CA LEU A 104 -18.57 -7.82 -17.76
C LEU A 104 -18.51 -8.43 -19.17
N ALA A 105 -19.52 -8.18 -20.00
CA ALA A 105 -19.57 -8.69 -21.36
C ALA A 105 -18.67 -7.89 -22.31
N THR A 106 -18.62 -6.56 -22.19
CA THR A 106 -17.99 -5.70 -23.22
C THR A 106 -16.69 -5.03 -22.82
N SER A 107 -16.40 -4.87 -21.53
CA SER A 107 -15.20 -4.14 -21.08
C SER A 107 -13.97 -5.04 -21.11
N THR A 108 -12.96 -4.62 -21.86
CA THR A 108 -11.67 -5.33 -21.94
C THR A 108 -10.84 -5.08 -20.71
N ALA A 109 -10.87 -3.85 -20.19
CA ALA A 109 -10.17 -3.45 -18.98
C ALA A 109 -10.65 -4.25 -17.76
N LEU A 110 -11.97 -4.38 -17.56
CA LEU A 110 -12.53 -5.15 -16.44
C LEU A 110 -12.21 -6.65 -16.56
N LYS A 111 -12.35 -7.21 -17.77
CA LYS A 111 -12.01 -8.60 -18.05
C LYS A 111 -10.55 -8.91 -17.72
N THR A 112 -9.64 -8.05 -18.19
CA THR A 112 -8.21 -8.22 -17.98
C THR A 112 -7.82 -7.95 -16.52
N PHE A 113 -8.48 -7.01 -15.85
CA PHE A 113 -8.30 -6.78 -14.41
C PHE A 113 -8.73 -8.00 -13.59
N LEU A 114 -9.81 -8.69 -13.94
CA LEU A 114 -10.29 -9.87 -13.21
C LEU A 114 -9.59 -11.17 -13.61
N ASN A 115 -9.13 -11.28 -14.87
CA ASN A 115 -8.35 -12.39 -15.39
C ASN A 115 -7.29 -11.87 -16.37
N GLY A 116 -6.08 -11.61 -15.86
CA GLY A 116 -4.98 -11.08 -16.67
C GLY A 116 -4.53 -12.01 -17.80
N ASN A 117 -4.89 -13.29 -17.74
CA ASN A 117 -4.57 -14.31 -18.74
C ASN A 117 -5.80 -14.71 -19.58
N LEU A 118 -6.85 -13.89 -19.63
CA LEU A 118 -8.07 -14.23 -20.36
C LEU A 118 -7.81 -14.56 -21.84
N LEU A 119 -6.97 -13.75 -22.49
CA LEU A 119 -6.62 -13.91 -23.92
C LEU A 119 -5.88 -15.23 -24.21
N THR A 120 -5.24 -15.82 -23.21
CA THR A 120 -4.41 -17.03 -23.37
C THR A 120 -5.10 -18.29 -22.88
N THR A 121 -6.06 -18.18 -21.97
CA THR A 121 -6.70 -19.33 -21.30
C THR A 121 -7.94 -19.85 -22.01
N HIS A 122 -8.62 -19.03 -22.80
CA HIS A 122 -9.84 -19.46 -23.50
C HIS A 122 -9.56 -20.55 -24.56
N GLU A 123 -10.35 -21.63 -24.58
CA GLU A 123 -10.06 -22.83 -25.40
C GLU A 123 -10.08 -22.57 -26.91
N THR A 124 -11.12 -21.89 -27.41
CA THR A 124 -11.34 -21.67 -28.84
C THR A 124 -10.83 -20.31 -29.32
N ALA A 125 -11.28 -19.23 -28.69
CA ALA A 125 -10.88 -17.87 -29.05
C ALA A 125 -9.42 -17.57 -28.64
N GLY A 126 -9.02 -17.98 -27.44
CA GLY A 126 -7.63 -17.86 -26.99
C GLY A 126 -6.66 -18.65 -27.85
N ARG A 127 -7.03 -19.85 -28.35
CA ARG A 127 -6.19 -20.59 -29.32
C ARG A 127 -5.95 -19.81 -30.60
N ARG A 128 -6.99 -19.20 -31.17
CA ARG A 128 -6.84 -18.36 -32.38
C ARG A 128 -5.93 -17.15 -32.12
N TYR A 129 -6.02 -16.56 -30.94
CA TYR A 129 -5.14 -15.47 -30.54
C TYR A 129 -3.69 -15.94 -30.42
N ARG A 130 -3.43 -17.06 -29.71
CA ARG A 130 -2.10 -17.67 -29.62
C ARG A 130 -1.50 -17.97 -30.99
N ASP A 131 -2.28 -18.58 -31.89
CA ASP A 131 -1.84 -18.89 -33.25
C ASP A 131 -1.50 -17.62 -34.06
N ALA A 132 -2.28 -16.54 -33.89
CA ALA A 132 -2.05 -15.26 -34.56
C ALA A 132 -0.77 -14.58 -34.04
N VAL A 133 -0.55 -14.57 -32.73
CA VAL A 133 0.66 -14.02 -32.11
C VAL A 133 1.88 -14.86 -32.47
N GLU A 134 1.81 -16.19 -32.42
CA GLU A 134 2.89 -17.09 -32.83
C GLU A 134 3.28 -16.90 -34.29
N THR A 135 2.28 -16.78 -35.17
CA THR A 135 2.54 -16.47 -36.58
C THR A 135 3.23 -15.12 -36.72
N ALA A 136 2.74 -14.09 -36.02
CA ALA A 136 3.31 -12.75 -36.10
C ALA A 136 4.75 -12.71 -35.60
N ILE A 137 5.07 -13.43 -34.51
CA ILE A 137 6.41 -13.48 -33.93
C ILE A 137 7.37 -14.32 -34.81
N SER A 138 6.94 -15.50 -35.26
CA SER A 138 7.77 -16.45 -36.04
C SER A 138 8.22 -15.94 -37.41
N VAL A 139 7.54 -14.94 -37.98
CA VAL A 139 7.84 -14.39 -39.32
C VAL A 139 9.25 -13.74 -39.42
N GLN A 140 9.93 -13.44 -38.32
CA GLN A 140 11.23 -12.72 -38.33
C GLN A 140 12.37 -13.37 -37.53
N GLU A 141 12.32 -14.66 -37.19
CA GLU A 141 13.40 -15.35 -36.44
C GLU A 141 13.90 -14.56 -35.21
N THR A 142 12.99 -14.03 -34.39
CA THR A 142 13.40 -13.43 -33.11
C THR A 142 13.94 -14.53 -32.20
N GLU A 143 15.13 -14.39 -31.62
CA GLU A 143 15.66 -15.41 -30.70
C GLU A 143 14.82 -15.48 -29.41
N VAL A 144 14.61 -16.69 -28.90
CA VAL A 144 14.02 -16.90 -27.57
C VAL A 144 15.07 -16.56 -26.53
N ILE A 145 14.75 -15.63 -25.64
CA ILE A 145 15.64 -15.23 -24.56
C ILE A 145 15.39 -16.15 -23.37
N GLU A 146 16.43 -16.80 -22.91
CA GLU A 146 16.40 -17.62 -21.69
C GLU A 146 17.03 -16.86 -20.53
N GLY A 147 16.32 -16.81 -19.41
CA GLY A 147 16.73 -16.15 -18.19
C GLY A 147 16.33 -16.95 -16.95
N ARG A 148 16.69 -16.43 -15.78
CA ARG A 148 16.23 -16.94 -14.48
C ARG A 148 15.84 -15.80 -13.57
N VAL A 149 14.73 -15.94 -12.87
CA VAL A 149 14.26 -14.99 -11.87
C VAL A 149 14.52 -15.56 -10.48
N ALA A 150 15.48 -14.97 -9.76
CA ALA A 150 15.82 -15.37 -8.40
C ALA A 150 14.65 -15.08 -7.44
N ALA A 151 14.54 -15.85 -6.37
CA ALA A 151 13.51 -15.66 -5.35
C ALA A 151 13.62 -14.27 -4.69
N GLY A 152 12.49 -13.55 -4.62
CA GLY A 152 12.43 -12.17 -4.12
C GLY A 152 13.03 -11.12 -5.05
N CYS A 153 13.29 -11.45 -6.32
CA CYS A 153 13.84 -10.54 -7.31
C CYS A 153 12.90 -10.42 -8.52
N SER A 154 13.12 -9.36 -9.30
CA SER A 154 12.51 -9.16 -10.60
C SER A 154 13.56 -9.10 -11.71
N VAL A 155 13.15 -9.46 -12.93
CA VAL A 155 13.90 -9.27 -14.16
C VAL A 155 13.12 -8.31 -15.03
N GLU A 156 13.79 -7.29 -15.57
CA GLU A 156 13.19 -6.26 -16.41
C GLU A 156 13.73 -6.31 -17.83
N HIS A 157 12.85 -6.09 -18.80
CA HIS A 157 13.18 -5.97 -20.21
C HIS A 157 12.52 -4.72 -20.78
N GLN A 158 13.34 -3.75 -21.18
CA GLN A 158 12.88 -2.47 -21.72
C GLN A 158 12.88 -2.49 -23.24
N VAL A 159 11.80 -2.02 -23.83
CA VAL A 159 11.61 -1.94 -25.28
C VAL A 159 11.18 -0.53 -25.66
N SER A 160 11.99 0.14 -26.47
CA SER A 160 11.61 1.44 -27.05
C SER A 160 10.57 1.25 -28.14
N VAL A 161 9.51 2.02 -28.08
CA VAL A 161 8.37 1.93 -29.00
C VAL A 161 8.01 3.32 -29.55
N GLU A 162 7.56 3.33 -30.80
CA GLU A 162 7.07 4.53 -31.49
C GLU A 162 5.56 4.48 -31.67
N GLU A 163 4.94 5.64 -31.90
CA GLU A 163 3.50 5.74 -32.19
C GLU A 163 3.06 4.78 -33.30
N LYS A 164 1.88 4.17 -33.13
CA LYS A 164 1.28 3.23 -34.10
C LYS A 164 2.13 1.98 -34.32
N GLN A 165 2.79 1.52 -33.27
CA GLN A 165 3.39 0.20 -33.20
C GLN A 165 2.56 -0.71 -32.28
N LEU A 166 2.74 -2.01 -32.47
CA LEU A 166 2.22 -3.06 -31.61
C LEU A 166 3.41 -3.78 -30.98
N LEU A 167 3.44 -3.83 -29.65
CA LEU A 167 4.34 -4.69 -28.91
C LEU A 167 3.63 -6.02 -28.68
N LEU A 168 4.28 -7.13 -29.02
CA LEU A 168 3.86 -8.49 -28.75
C LEU A 168 4.85 -9.15 -27.82
N TRP A 169 4.38 -9.93 -26.86
CA TRP A 169 5.24 -10.78 -26.05
C TRP A 169 4.65 -12.16 -25.88
N LYS A 170 5.54 -13.12 -25.69
CA LYS A 170 5.21 -14.43 -25.13
C LYS A 170 6.26 -14.83 -24.12
N PHE A 171 5.85 -15.49 -23.03
CA PHE A 171 6.78 -16.03 -22.05
C PHE A 171 6.25 -17.31 -21.40
N ALA A 172 7.17 -18.15 -20.95
CA ALA A 172 6.90 -19.36 -20.19
C ALA A 172 7.88 -19.46 -19.02
N SER A 173 7.44 -20.09 -17.94
CA SER A 173 8.26 -20.41 -16.78
C SER A 173 7.92 -21.81 -16.30
N GLU A 174 8.79 -22.41 -15.49
CA GLU A 174 8.47 -23.66 -14.79
C GLU A 174 7.91 -23.36 -13.39
N GLY A 175 6.78 -23.98 -13.04
CA GLY A 175 6.11 -23.87 -11.73
C GLY A 175 5.10 -22.71 -11.62
N SER A 176 4.38 -22.66 -10.50
CA SER A 176 3.39 -21.62 -10.18
C SER A 176 4.02 -20.36 -9.57
N GLY A 177 3.33 -19.22 -9.61
CA GLY A 177 3.72 -18.06 -8.80
C GLY A 177 4.69 -17.06 -9.44
N LEU A 178 4.81 -16.99 -10.76
CA LEU A 178 5.59 -15.92 -11.41
C LEU A 178 4.66 -14.74 -11.70
N VAL A 179 5.00 -13.58 -11.17
CA VAL A 179 4.20 -12.37 -11.35
C VAL A 179 4.74 -11.60 -12.55
N PHE A 180 3.87 -11.29 -13.50
CA PHE A 180 4.19 -10.48 -14.67
C PHE A 180 3.52 -9.10 -14.58
N SER A 181 4.26 -8.05 -14.94
CA SER A 181 3.75 -6.68 -15.10
C SER A 181 4.36 -6.02 -16.33
N ALA A 182 3.64 -5.07 -16.91
CA ALA A 182 4.10 -4.26 -18.04
C ALA A 182 3.79 -2.78 -17.79
N GLU A 183 4.82 -1.94 -17.82
CA GLU A 183 4.74 -0.51 -17.55
C GLU A 183 5.17 0.28 -18.78
N PHE A 184 4.55 1.43 -19.05
CA PHE A 184 5.00 2.33 -20.10
C PHE A 184 5.48 3.65 -19.49
N SER A 185 6.55 4.19 -20.05
CA SER A 185 7.12 5.45 -19.61
C SER A 185 7.32 6.34 -20.82
N ARG A 186 6.83 7.57 -20.72
CA ARG A 186 7.03 8.59 -21.75
C ARG A 186 8.47 9.09 -21.66
N GLY A 187 9.33 8.57 -22.52
CA GLY A 187 10.75 8.94 -22.53
C GLY A 187 11.02 10.13 -23.45
N GLU A 188 11.44 11.27 -22.90
CA GLU A 188 12.43 12.10 -23.59
C GLU A 188 13.78 11.39 -23.49
N GLY A 189 14.36 11.05 -24.64
CA GLY A 189 15.60 10.30 -24.73
C GLY A 189 16.78 11.02 -24.06
N GLY A 190 17.55 10.27 -23.28
CA GLY A 190 18.84 10.71 -22.78
C GLY A 190 19.17 10.10 -21.43
N GLN A 191 19.80 8.93 -21.45
CA GLN A 191 20.69 8.52 -20.35
C GLN A 191 21.93 9.43 -20.42
N GLY A 192 21.75 10.71 -20.07
CA GLY A 192 22.85 11.61 -19.83
C GLY A 192 23.47 11.25 -18.49
N ASP A 193 24.79 11.07 -18.46
CA ASP A 193 25.57 11.01 -17.22
C ASP A 193 25.08 12.11 -16.27
N ILE A 194 24.39 11.71 -15.21
CA ILE A 194 24.01 12.61 -14.13
C ILE A 194 25.29 12.95 -13.39
N ASP A 195 25.82 14.15 -13.63
CA ASP A 195 26.91 14.72 -12.85
C ASP A 195 26.44 14.84 -11.39
N PRO A 196 27.04 14.12 -10.43
CA PRO A 196 26.63 14.17 -9.02
C PRO A 196 26.84 15.54 -8.36
N TYR A 197 27.37 16.53 -9.08
CA TYR A 197 27.63 17.88 -8.58
C TYR A 197 26.83 19.00 -9.29
N SER A 198 25.86 18.69 -10.15
CA SER A 198 25.04 19.74 -10.77
C SER A 198 23.99 20.29 -9.78
N VAL A 199 24.20 21.53 -9.29
CA VAL A 199 23.29 22.26 -8.39
C VAL A 199 22.26 23.09 -9.19
N SER A 200 21.74 22.54 -10.27
CA SER A 200 20.54 23.10 -10.92
C SER A 200 19.32 22.38 -10.36
N SER A 201 18.42 23.15 -9.78
CA SER A 201 17.11 22.72 -9.26
C SER A 201 16.52 21.64 -10.15
N ILE A 202 16.60 20.39 -9.69
CA ILE A 202 15.80 19.31 -10.23
C ILE A 202 14.39 19.62 -9.74
N GLU A 203 13.66 20.41 -10.51
CA GLU A 203 12.24 20.16 -10.65
C GLU A 203 12.17 18.71 -11.12
N VAL A 204 11.95 17.79 -10.17
CA VAL A 204 11.50 16.45 -10.48
C VAL A 204 10.15 16.69 -11.11
N ALA A 205 10.14 16.93 -12.42
CA ALA A 205 8.93 16.76 -13.21
C ALA A 205 8.51 15.33 -12.89
N GLU A 206 7.43 15.20 -12.11
CA GLU A 206 6.76 13.94 -11.88
C GLU A 206 6.58 13.33 -13.27
N ARG A 207 7.40 12.33 -13.59
CA ARG A 207 7.24 11.60 -14.84
C ARG A 207 5.87 10.96 -14.70
N GLU A 208 4.91 11.41 -15.51
CA GLU A 208 3.64 10.73 -15.67
C GLU A 208 3.93 9.35 -16.29
N GLU A 209 4.30 8.40 -15.44
CA GLU A 209 4.43 6.99 -15.77
C GLU A 209 3.02 6.47 -16.00
N LYS A 210 2.64 6.34 -17.27
CA LYS A 210 1.40 5.68 -17.65
C LYS A 210 1.69 4.18 -17.62
N GLU A 211 1.25 3.46 -16.60
CA GLU A 211 1.32 1.98 -16.60
C GLU A 211 0.44 1.48 -17.74
N VAL A 212 1.03 0.82 -18.74
CA VAL A 212 0.27 0.37 -19.90
C VAL A 212 0.45 -1.11 -20.19
N ALA A 213 -0.69 -1.80 -20.07
CA ALA A 213 -1.04 -3.05 -20.72
C ALA A 213 -0.26 -4.29 -20.27
N HIS A 214 -0.42 -4.65 -19.01
CA HIS A 214 -1.13 -5.87 -18.58
C HIS A 214 -0.83 -6.03 -17.09
N TYR A 215 -1.91 -6.00 -16.32
CA TYR A 215 -1.96 -5.99 -14.86
C TYR A 215 -1.00 -6.98 -14.24
N ARG A 216 -0.51 -6.65 -13.04
CA ARG A 216 0.21 -7.57 -12.17
C ARG A 216 -0.54 -8.92 -12.13
N THR A 217 -0.03 -9.94 -12.80
CA THR A 217 -0.75 -11.21 -12.96
C THR A 217 0.13 -12.35 -12.51
N ASN A 218 -0.39 -13.12 -11.56
CA ASN A 218 0.22 -14.37 -11.16
C ASN A 218 -0.03 -15.42 -12.26
N CYS A 219 1.04 -15.93 -12.84
CA CYS A 219 1.01 -16.91 -13.92
C CYS A 219 1.40 -18.29 -13.39
N ASP A 220 0.53 -19.26 -13.64
CA ASP A 220 0.74 -20.66 -13.27
C ASP A 220 1.03 -21.50 -14.51
N PHE A 221 2.12 -22.26 -14.44
CA PHE A 221 2.59 -23.12 -15.52
C PHE A 221 2.51 -24.58 -15.09
N LYS A 222 1.82 -25.42 -15.87
CA LYS A 222 1.73 -26.86 -15.63
C LYS A 222 3.08 -27.52 -15.91
N VAL A 223 3.46 -28.48 -15.06
CA VAL A 223 4.77 -29.14 -15.08
C VAL A 223 4.83 -30.32 -16.09
N ASP A 224 3.70 -30.77 -16.61
CA ASP A 224 3.64 -32.02 -17.38
C ASP A 224 3.58 -31.82 -18.91
N GLY A 225 4.71 -32.08 -19.57
CA GLY A 225 4.83 -32.93 -20.78
C GLY A 225 4.24 -32.50 -22.13
N GLU A 226 3.29 -31.58 -22.18
CA GLU A 226 2.72 -31.02 -23.42
C GLU A 226 3.06 -29.53 -23.49
N ASP A 227 3.70 -29.11 -24.59
CA ASP A 227 4.09 -27.73 -24.95
C ASP A 227 3.89 -26.70 -23.84
N GLY A 228 4.98 -26.37 -23.12
CA GLY A 228 4.98 -25.42 -22.00
C GLY A 228 4.09 -24.21 -22.32
N GLY A 229 3.00 -24.07 -21.56
CA GLY A 229 1.94 -23.11 -21.87
C GLY A 229 2.48 -21.68 -21.81
N PHE A 230 2.79 -21.10 -22.96
CA PHE A 230 3.21 -19.70 -23.04
C PHE A 230 2.03 -18.78 -22.68
N VAL A 231 2.34 -17.72 -21.93
CA VAL A 231 1.48 -16.56 -21.73
C VAL A 231 1.81 -15.55 -22.82
N TYR A 232 0.79 -15.11 -23.55
CA TYR A 232 0.88 -14.17 -24.66
C TYR A 232 0.15 -12.88 -24.30
N GLY A 233 0.70 -11.74 -24.70
CA GLY A 233 0.05 -10.45 -24.54
C GLY A 233 0.45 -9.49 -25.65
N HIS A 234 -0.28 -8.38 -25.72
CA HIS A 234 0.02 -7.32 -26.65
C HIS A 234 -0.27 -5.95 -26.06
N TYR A 235 0.43 -4.95 -26.58
CA TYR A 235 0.21 -3.56 -26.24
C TYR A 235 0.24 -2.68 -27.50
N VAL A 236 -0.86 -1.95 -27.71
CA VAL A 236 -1.00 -0.97 -28.80
C VAL A 236 -0.41 0.36 -28.36
N VAL A 237 0.66 0.79 -29.03
CA VAL A 237 1.42 1.97 -28.66
C VAL A 237 0.75 3.23 -29.22
N GLU A 238 0.13 4.01 -28.32
CA GLU A 238 -0.53 5.27 -28.64
C GLU A 238 0.46 6.43 -28.77
N GLU A 239 1.51 6.44 -27.95
CA GLU A 239 2.52 7.49 -27.84
C GLU A 239 3.92 6.87 -27.86
N SER A 240 4.91 7.60 -28.37
CA SER A 240 6.30 7.14 -28.35
C SER A 240 6.87 7.13 -26.92
N GLY A 241 7.60 6.07 -26.56
CA GLY A 241 8.14 5.90 -25.21
C GLY A 241 8.88 4.58 -25.01
N VAL A 242 8.94 4.12 -23.77
CA VAL A 242 9.59 2.85 -23.39
C VAL A 242 8.62 1.99 -22.62
N VAL A 243 8.45 0.74 -23.06
CA VAL A 243 7.69 -0.28 -22.34
C VAL A 243 8.67 -1.16 -21.56
N THR A 244 8.47 -1.27 -20.25
CA THR A 244 9.22 -2.13 -19.34
C THR A 244 8.37 -3.37 -19.02
N LEU A 245 8.81 -4.53 -19.47
CA LEU A 245 8.23 -5.82 -19.10
C LEU A 245 9.00 -6.36 -17.88
N GLN A 246 8.28 -6.69 -16.81
CA GLN A 246 8.88 -7.14 -15.55
C GLN A 246 8.31 -8.51 -15.16
N TRP A 247 9.21 -9.43 -14.78
CA TRP A 247 8.87 -10.73 -14.22
C TRP A 247 9.43 -10.85 -12.81
N GLU A 248 8.56 -10.95 -11.83
CA GLU A 248 8.89 -11.02 -10.40
C GLU A 248 8.64 -12.42 -9.84
N ASN A 249 9.61 -12.95 -9.10
CA ASN A 249 9.42 -14.13 -8.27
C ASN A 249 9.14 -13.68 -6.84
N ALA A 250 7.87 -13.39 -6.53
CA ALA A 250 7.42 -12.86 -5.25
C ALA A 250 7.63 -13.83 -4.06
N ASN A 251 7.96 -15.10 -4.31
CA ASN A 251 8.18 -16.08 -3.26
C ASN A 251 9.50 -15.84 -2.51
N MET A 252 9.45 -15.05 -1.43
CA MET A 252 10.60 -14.81 -0.55
C MET A 252 10.90 -15.96 0.44
N SER A 253 10.03 -16.97 0.52
CA SER A 253 10.21 -18.12 1.42
C SER A 253 11.06 -19.24 0.81
N SER A 254 11.25 -19.20 -0.51
CA SER A 254 12.04 -20.16 -1.27
C SER A 254 13.40 -19.57 -1.66
N VAL A 255 14.38 -20.43 -1.93
CA VAL A 255 15.68 -20.05 -2.54
C VAL A 255 15.72 -20.44 -4.02
N VAL A 256 14.62 -20.98 -4.55
CA VAL A 256 14.55 -21.54 -5.91
C VAL A 256 14.37 -20.40 -6.91
N SER A 257 15.34 -20.28 -7.83
CA SER A 257 15.20 -19.45 -9.02
C SER A 257 14.27 -20.13 -10.03
N LYS A 258 13.41 -19.35 -10.69
CA LYS A 258 12.51 -19.84 -11.72
C LYS A 258 13.13 -19.62 -13.11
N PRO A 259 13.18 -20.64 -13.98
CA PRO A 259 13.57 -20.42 -15.37
C PRO A 259 12.50 -19.58 -16.07
N LEU A 260 12.93 -18.64 -16.90
CA LEU A 260 12.08 -17.78 -17.69
C LEU A 260 12.52 -17.88 -19.15
N GLN A 261 11.60 -18.21 -20.04
CA GLN A 261 11.81 -18.13 -21.48
C GLN A 261 10.85 -17.08 -22.02
N PHE A 262 11.35 -16.08 -22.73
CA PHE A 262 10.49 -15.02 -23.26
C PHE A 262 10.95 -14.54 -24.63
N GLN A 263 10.01 -14.00 -25.39
CA GLN A 263 10.24 -13.43 -26.71
C GLN A 263 9.36 -12.21 -26.87
N VAL A 264 9.96 -11.11 -27.34
CA VAL A 264 9.29 -9.81 -27.47
C VAL A 264 9.51 -9.29 -28.89
N LYS A 265 8.45 -8.74 -29.49
CA LYS A 265 8.48 -8.23 -30.86
C LYS A 265 7.72 -6.93 -30.97
N VAL A 266 8.37 -5.93 -31.56
CA VAL A 266 7.73 -4.68 -31.99
C VAL A 266 7.42 -4.77 -33.47
N MET A 267 6.20 -4.42 -33.86
CA MET A 267 5.82 -4.38 -35.27
C MET A 267 4.91 -3.19 -35.58
N PRO A 268 4.91 -2.67 -36.83
CA PRO A 268 3.98 -1.61 -37.22
C PRO A 268 2.53 -2.08 -37.10
N LEU A 269 1.62 -1.20 -36.64
CA LEU A 269 0.19 -1.52 -36.47
C LEU A 269 -0.46 -2.04 -37.76
N ALA A 270 -0.05 -1.49 -38.91
CA ALA A 270 -0.52 -1.92 -40.24
C ALA A 270 -0.18 -3.39 -40.57
N ALA A 271 0.89 -3.95 -39.99
CA ALA A 271 1.29 -5.34 -40.18
C ALA A 271 0.64 -6.29 -39.17
N ALA A 272 -0.08 -5.75 -38.16
CA ALA A 272 -0.63 -6.50 -37.05
C ALA A 272 -2.16 -6.63 -37.06
N GLU A 273 -2.80 -6.27 -38.18
CA GLU A 273 -4.26 -6.26 -38.36
C GLU A 273 -4.90 -7.58 -37.92
N LYS A 274 -4.35 -8.72 -38.35
CA LYS A 274 -4.85 -10.05 -37.97
C LYS A 274 -4.83 -10.33 -36.46
N VAL A 275 -3.80 -9.85 -35.73
CA VAL A 275 -3.72 -10.05 -34.28
C VAL A 275 -4.79 -9.22 -33.59
N LEU A 276 -4.95 -7.97 -34.00
CA LEU A 276 -5.94 -7.04 -33.44
C LEU A 276 -7.38 -7.43 -33.77
N GLU A 277 -7.65 -7.93 -34.97
CA GLU A 277 -8.96 -8.47 -35.34
C GLU A 277 -9.37 -9.64 -34.44
N VAL A 278 -8.43 -10.55 -34.17
CA VAL A 278 -8.69 -11.69 -33.28
C VAL A 278 -8.84 -11.24 -31.84
N ALA A 279 -8.00 -10.30 -31.37
CA ALA A 279 -8.09 -9.70 -30.04
C ALA A 279 -9.46 -9.02 -29.82
N ASN A 280 -9.85 -8.11 -30.71
CA ASN A 280 -11.16 -7.42 -30.65
C ASN A 280 -12.33 -8.39 -30.80
N GLY A 281 -12.14 -9.50 -31.50
CA GLY A 281 -13.13 -10.56 -31.61
C GLY A 281 -13.48 -11.18 -30.24
N LEU A 282 -12.52 -11.29 -29.31
CA LEU A 282 -12.75 -11.83 -27.96
C LEU A 282 -13.71 -10.98 -27.13
N ASP A 283 -13.80 -9.68 -27.40
CA ASP A 283 -14.71 -8.78 -26.69
C ASP A 283 -16.18 -9.15 -26.92
N THR A 284 -16.47 -9.82 -28.03
CA THR A 284 -17.82 -10.23 -28.43
C THR A 284 -18.19 -11.66 -28.08
N VAL A 285 -17.22 -12.48 -27.65
CA VAL A 285 -17.39 -13.93 -27.49
C VAL A 285 -17.94 -14.29 -26.11
N ASP A 286 -17.62 -13.51 -25.08
CA ASP A 286 -17.99 -13.85 -23.70
C ASP A 286 -19.32 -13.25 -23.26
N THR A 287 -20.21 -14.12 -22.79
CA THR A 287 -21.39 -13.73 -22.01
C THR A 287 -20.96 -13.24 -20.63
N ALA A 288 -21.81 -12.50 -19.91
CA ALA A 288 -21.53 -12.07 -18.53
C ALA A 288 -21.26 -13.22 -17.54
N GLU A 289 -21.46 -14.48 -17.96
CA GLU A 289 -21.25 -15.70 -17.17
C GLU A 289 -19.79 -16.20 -17.19
N TRP A 290 -18.91 -15.61 -18.00
CA TRP A 290 -17.50 -16.06 -18.08
C TRP A 290 -16.78 -15.99 -16.73
N LEU A 291 -17.00 -14.92 -15.95
CA LEU A 291 -16.36 -14.73 -14.64
C LEU A 291 -16.86 -15.77 -13.63
N HIS A 292 -18.11 -16.14 -13.81
CA HIS A 292 -18.84 -17.11 -13.04
C HIS A 292 -18.28 -18.53 -13.24
N ASP A 293 -18.00 -18.90 -14.49
CA ASP A 293 -17.32 -20.15 -14.84
C ASP A 293 -15.86 -20.11 -14.40
N HIS A 294 -15.18 -18.97 -14.61
CA HIS A 294 -13.80 -18.78 -14.19
C HIS A 294 -13.60 -19.06 -12.69
N VAL A 295 -14.47 -18.53 -11.82
CA VAL A 295 -14.41 -18.81 -10.38
C VAL A 295 -14.77 -20.26 -10.07
N GLY A 296 -15.76 -20.84 -10.76
CA GLY A 296 -16.16 -22.25 -10.61
C GLY A 296 -15.06 -23.25 -10.99
N ASP A 297 -14.20 -22.90 -11.94
CA ASP A 297 -13.05 -23.71 -12.35
C ASP A 297 -11.89 -23.69 -11.34
N SER A 298 -12.04 -22.98 -10.21
CA SER A 298 -11.02 -22.96 -9.17
C SER A 298 -10.97 -24.27 -8.40
N GLU A 299 -9.75 -24.81 -8.22
CA GLU A 299 -9.49 -25.98 -7.38
C GLU A 299 -9.60 -25.67 -5.88
N ILE A 300 -9.62 -24.39 -5.51
CA ILE A 300 -9.63 -23.94 -4.12
C ILE A 300 -11.07 -23.89 -3.62
N THR A 301 -11.41 -24.81 -2.73
CA THR A 301 -12.76 -24.93 -2.15
C THR A 301 -12.86 -24.55 -0.68
N SER A 302 -11.74 -24.29 0.00
CA SER A 302 -11.72 -23.77 1.37
C SER A 302 -10.88 -22.49 1.49
N VAL A 303 -11.29 -21.62 2.41
CA VAL A 303 -10.52 -20.43 2.80
C VAL A 303 -9.25 -20.84 3.56
N GLU A 304 -9.22 -21.99 4.22
CA GLU A 304 -8.02 -22.47 4.92
C GLU A 304 -6.87 -22.82 3.95
N ASP A 305 -7.20 -23.16 2.71
CA ASP A 305 -6.23 -23.46 1.65
C ASP A 305 -5.63 -22.19 1.03
N LEU A 306 -5.99 -21.01 1.55
CA LEU A 306 -5.49 -19.71 1.14
C LEU A 306 -4.49 -19.16 2.18
N PRO A 307 -3.20 -19.54 2.11
CA PRO A 307 -2.20 -19.11 3.09
C PRO A 307 -2.04 -17.59 3.14
N GLU A 308 -2.27 -16.90 2.03
CA GLU A 308 -2.24 -15.43 1.93
C GLU A 308 -3.43 -14.76 2.61
N TRP A 309 -4.57 -15.45 2.69
CA TRP A 309 -5.78 -14.92 3.33
C TRP A 309 -5.80 -15.19 4.84
N GLY A 310 -5.29 -16.34 5.29
CA GLY A 310 -5.25 -16.74 6.70
C GLY A 310 -4.12 -16.12 7.53
N ARG A 311 -3.11 -15.52 6.89
CA ARG A 311 -1.94 -14.95 7.57
C ARG A 311 -2.13 -13.48 7.95
N ASP A 312 -3.26 -13.15 8.57
CA ASP A 312 -3.32 -11.90 9.32
C ASP A 312 -2.50 -12.09 10.59
N GLY A 313 -1.56 -11.18 10.86
CA GLY A 313 -0.95 -10.99 12.18
C GLY A 313 -1.96 -10.46 13.21
N SER A 314 -3.20 -10.97 13.16
CA SER A 314 -4.29 -10.66 14.07
C SER A 314 -4.50 -11.78 15.10
N GLU A 315 -3.44 -12.47 15.53
CA GLU A 315 -3.38 -13.07 16.88
C GLU A 315 -3.21 -11.98 17.95
N ALA A 316 -4.08 -10.98 17.90
CA ALA A 316 -4.21 -9.95 18.92
C ALA A 316 -5.67 -9.47 19.01
N ALA A 317 -6.63 -10.40 18.96
CA ALA A 317 -7.96 -10.24 19.53
C ALA A 317 -8.71 -11.58 19.46
N PHE A 318 -9.01 -12.15 20.62
CA PHE A 318 -9.81 -13.37 20.84
C PHE A 318 -9.09 -14.69 20.57
N ASP A 319 -8.30 -15.09 21.57
CA ASP A 319 -7.80 -16.45 21.75
C ASP A 319 -8.96 -17.35 22.22
N GLU A 320 -9.68 -17.94 21.26
CA GLU A 320 -10.68 -18.97 21.50
C GLU A 320 -10.12 -20.32 21.04
N GLY A 321 -9.43 -21.02 21.94
CA GLY A 321 -8.80 -22.29 21.56
C GLY A 321 -8.11 -23.12 22.65
N SER A 322 -8.28 -22.87 23.94
CA SER A 322 -7.81 -23.79 25.00
C SER A 322 -8.91 -24.78 25.42
N ALA A 323 -9.20 -25.74 24.55
CA ALA A 323 -10.02 -26.89 24.89
C ALA A 323 -9.14 -28.01 25.51
N TYR A 324 -8.85 -27.91 26.81
CA TYR A 324 -8.68 -29.04 27.73
C TYR A 324 -8.95 -28.58 29.18
N ASP A 325 -10.22 -28.72 29.56
CA ASP A 325 -10.77 -29.23 30.83
C ASP A 325 -9.82 -29.34 32.04
N ASP A 326 -10.01 -28.54 33.10
CA ASP A 326 -10.94 -28.84 34.22
C ASP A 326 -10.55 -28.01 35.46
N SER A 327 -11.57 -27.49 36.13
CA SER A 327 -11.61 -27.02 37.52
C SER A 327 -10.86 -25.72 37.88
N PHE A 328 -11.59 -24.60 37.91
CA PHE A 328 -11.79 -23.77 39.12
C PHE A 328 -12.71 -22.57 38.77
N ALA A 329 -14.02 -22.78 38.90
CA ALA A 329 -15.00 -21.69 38.93
C ALA A 329 -14.87 -20.91 40.24
N GLY A 330 -14.93 -19.56 40.19
CA GLY A 330 -15.29 -18.83 41.40
C GLY A 330 -15.20 -17.30 41.42
N GLU A 331 -14.09 -16.67 41.05
CA GLU A 331 -13.86 -15.28 41.51
C GLU A 331 -13.26 -14.27 40.51
N GLY A 332 -12.83 -14.68 39.30
CA GLY A 332 -12.23 -13.76 38.31
C GLY A 332 -13.23 -12.96 37.46
N SER A 333 -14.37 -13.57 37.11
CA SER A 333 -15.32 -13.05 36.11
C SER A 333 -15.93 -11.68 36.45
N VAL A 334 -16.12 -11.35 37.73
CA VAL A 334 -16.75 -10.09 38.14
C VAL A 334 -15.75 -8.92 38.08
N LYS A 335 -14.46 -9.18 38.36
CA LYS A 335 -13.42 -8.16 38.32
C LYS A 335 -13.01 -7.83 36.88
N ASP A 336 -12.93 -8.83 36.01
CA ASP A 336 -12.61 -8.62 34.60
C ASP A 336 -13.72 -7.87 33.87
N SER A 337 -14.99 -8.16 34.20
CA SER A 337 -16.15 -7.39 33.68
C SER A 337 -16.13 -5.93 34.15
N GLN A 338 -15.71 -5.65 35.39
CA GLN A 338 -15.59 -4.28 35.90
C GLN A 338 -14.45 -3.50 35.24
N ILE A 339 -13.32 -4.17 34.96
CA ILE A 339 -12.18 -3.56 34.28
C ILE A 339 -12.55 -3.25 32.82
N GLU A 340 -13.24 -4.17 32.13
CA GLU A 340 -13.70 -3.96 30.75
C GLU A 340 -14.71 -2.81 30.65
N THR A 341 -15.64 -2.72 31.61
CA THR A 341 -16.61 -1.61 31.67
C THR A 341 -15.90 -0.28 31.95
N ALA A 342 -14.91 -0.24 32.85
CA ALA A 342 -14.15 0.96 33.16
C ALA A 342 -13.27 1.43 31.98
N VAL A 343 -12.69 0.50 31.22
CA VAL A 343 -11.92 0.81 30.00
C VAL A 343 -12.82 1.36 28.90
N LEU A 344 -14.03 0.81 28.74
CA LEU A 344 -15.00 1.35 27.79
C LEU A 344 -15.51 2.73 28.23
N GLU A 345 -15.75 2.95 29.52
CA GLU A 345 -16.17 4.25 30.06
C GLU A 345 -15.06 5.32 29.90
N GLU A 346 -13.80 4.97 30.14
CA GLU A 346 -12.66 5.86 29.88
C GLU A 346 -12.53 6.21 28.40
N ARG A 347 -12.68 5.24 27.50
CA ARG A 347 -12.67 5.46 26.05
C ARG A 347 -13.85 6.32 25.60
N THR A 348 -15.00 6.20 26.26
CA THR A 348 -16.19 7.01 25.98
C THR A 348 -15.97 8.46 26.41
N HIS A 349 -15.40 8.69 27.59
CA HIS A 349 -15.02 10.04 28.04
C HIS A 349 -13.95 10.70 27.18
N GLN A 350 -12.97 9.93 26.69
CA GLN A 350 -11.98 10.45 25.73
C GLN A 350 -12.64 10.88 24.41
N LEU A 351 -13.60 10.11 23.91
CA LEU A 351 -14.38 10.47 22.72
C LEU A 351 -15.28 11.70 22.97
N GLU A 352 -15.93 11.80 24.12
CA GLU A 352 -16.74 12.96 24.51
C GLU A 352 -15.90 14.24 24.61
N ALA A 353 -14.70 14.16 25.20
CA ALA A 353 -13.76 15.28 25.27
C ALA A 353 -13.32 15.74 23.87
N GLN A 354 -13.04 14.80 22.97
CA GLN A 354 -12.68 15.11 21.58
C GLN A 354 -13.85 15.73 20.80
N VAL A 355 -15.08 15.23 20.99
CA VAL A 355 -16.28 15.80 20.39
C VAL A 355 -16.54 17.22 20.91
N MET A 356 -16.34 17.47 22.20
CA MET A 356 -16.44 18.82 22.78
C MET A 356 -15.40 19.77 22.18
N HIS A 357 -14.14 19.34 22.06
CA HIS A 357 -13.08 20.13 21.43
C HIS A 357 -13.39 20.44 19.95
N LEU A 358 -13.87 19.46 19.18
CA LEU A 358 -14.29 19.67 17.78
C LEU A 358 -15.49 20.60 17.68
N LYS A 359 -16.43 20.52 18.60
CA LYS A 359 -17.59 21.42 18.67
C LYS A 359 -17.17 22.85 18.99
N GLU A 360 -16.24 23.03 19.92
CA GLU A 360 -15.66 24.34 20.23
C GLU A 360 -14.90 24.92 19.03
N SER A 361 -14.05 24.12 18.37
CA SER A 361 -13.34 24.51 17.15
C SER A 361 -14.31 24.91 16.02
N LEU A 362 -15.36 24.12 15.78
CA LEU A 362 -16.40 24.45 14.79
C LEU A 362 -17.13 25.75 15.13
N THR A 363 -17.44 25.99 16.41
CA THR A 363 -18.08 27.25 16.82
C THR A 363 -17.15 28.45 16.69
N ALA A 364 -15.85 28.27 16.94
CA ALA A 364 -14.84 29.31 16.72
C ALA A 364 -14.72 29.65 15.23
N SER A 365 -14.55 28.66 14.35
CA SER A 365 -14.50 28.88 12.90
C SER A 365 -15.81 29.48 12.36
N LYS A 366 -16.97 29.10 12.88
CA LYS A 366 -18.25 29.73 12.53
C LYS A 366 -18.29 31.21 12.93
N LYS A 367 -17.69 31.57 14.06
CA LYS A 367 -17.61 32.95 14.55
C LYS A 367 -16.64 33.78 13.73
N GLU A 368 -15.51 33.20 13.31
CA GLU A 368 -14.55 33.80 12.39
C GLU A 368 -15.16 34.02 11.00
N LEU A 369 -15.85 33.01 10.45
CA LEU A 369 -16.55 33.12 9.18
C LEU A 369 -17.62 34.22 9.22
N LYS A 370 -18.38 34.30 10.32
CA LYS A 370 -19.34 35.38 10.54
C LYS A 370 -18.64 36.74 10.62
N SER A 371 -17.52 36.85 11.33
CA SER A 371 -16.74 38.09 11.38
C SER A 371 -16.19 38.49 10.02
N ALA A 372 -15.75 37.54 9.20
CA ALA A 372 -15.30 37.79 7.83
C ALA A 372 -16.45 38.28 6.94
N LEU A 373 -17.64 37.67 7.06
CA LEU A 373 -18.84 38.10 6.35
C LEU A 373 -19.26 39.52 6.76
N ASP A 374 -19.26 39.83 8.06
CA ASP A 374 -19.58 41.16 8.58
C ASP A 374 -18.57 42.21 8.06
N ARG A 375 -17.27 41.85 7.97
CA ARG A 375 -16.24 42.74 7.39
C ARG A 375 -16.48 43.01 5.90
N VAL A 376 -16.92 42.00 5.14
CA VAL A 376 -17.26 42.16 3.72
C VAL A 376 -18.48 43.07 3.55
N GLN A 377 -19.52 42.90 4.37
CA GLN A 377 -20.70 43.78 4.35
C GLN A 377 -20.35 45.22 4.71
N ILE A 378 -19.50 45.43 5.73
CA ILE A 378 -19.01 46.77 6.08
C ILE A 378 -18.21 47.37 4.92
N ALA A 379 -17.35 46.58 4.25
CA ALA A 379 -16.59 47.05 3.10
C ALA A 379 -17.51 47.42 1.91
N GLU A 380 -18.58 46.65 1.69
CA GLU A 380 -19.59 46.93 0.66
C GLU A 380 -20.37 48.22 0.99
N GLU A 381 -20.76 48.43 2.24
CA GLU A 381 -21.42 49.66 2.68
C GLU A 381 -20.49 50.88 2.58
N ILE A 382 -19.21 50.74 2.95
CA ILE A 382 -18.20 51.79 2.76
C ILE A 382 -18.01 52.10 1.28
N TYR A 383 -17.93 51.06 0.44
CA TYR A 383 -17.80 51.25 -1.01
C TYR A 383 -19.01 51.99 -1.57
N LYS A 384 -20.22 51.63 -1.15
CA LYS A 384 -21.46 52.32 -1.52
C LYS A 384 -21.48 53.77 -1.03
N ALA A 385 -21.12 54.03 0.24
CA ALA A 385 -21.07 55.38 0.79
C ALA A 385 -20.01 56.25 0.09
N ASN A 386 -18.87 55.67 -0.29
CA ASN A 386 -17.84 56.34 -1.08
C ASN A 386 -18.36 56.67 -2.48
N LEU A 387 -19.09 55.75 -3.12
CA LEU A 387 -19.71 55.99 -4.42
C LEU A 387 -20.77 57.10 -4.34
N GLU A 388 -21.60 57.11 -3.29
CA GLU A 388 -22.57 58.18 -3.00
C GLU A 388 -21.89 59.53 -2.73
N THR A 389 -20.73 59.52 -2.06
CA THR A 389 -19.95 60.74 -1.80
C THR A 389 -19.30 61.28 -3.08
N ILE A 390 -18.72 60.40 -3.90
CA ILE A 390 -18.14 60.76 -5.19
C ILE A 390 -19.23 61.37 -6.09
N THR A 391 -20.38 60.71 -6.20
CA THR A 391 -21.52 61.23 -6.97
C THR A 391 -22.09 62.53 -6.40
N GLN A 392 -22.07 62.75 -5.07
CA GLN A 392 -22.42 64.03 -4.47
C GLN A 392 -21.38 65.11 -4.77
N LEU A 393 -20.08 64.80 -4.79
CA LEU A 393 -19.00 65.73 -5.14
C LEU A 393 -19.03 66.10 -6.62
N GLU A 394 -19.36 65.14 -7.49
CA GLU A 394 -19.59 65.34 -8.93
C GLU A 394 -20.86 66.15 -9.21
N CYS A 395 -21.93 65.98 -8.43
CA CYS A 395 -23.13 66.82 -8.53
C CYS A 395 -22.94 68.22 -7.91
N SER A 396 -22.15 68.34 -6.84
CA SER A 396 -21.89 69.62 -6.15
C SER A 396 -20.97 70.54 -6.96
N THR A 397 -20.17 69.99 -7.87
CA THR A 397 -19.30 70.77 -8.78
C THR A 397 -20.05 71.34 -9.99
N VAL A 398 -21.34 71.06 -10.15
CA VAL A 398 -22.21 71.61 -11.22
C VAL A 398 -23.12 72.75 -10.70
N GLY A 399 -23.09 73.07 -9.40
CA GLY A 399 -23.87 74.15 -8.77
C GLY A 399 -23.01 75.31 -8.27
N ASP A 400 -22.93 76.36 -9.07
CA ASP A 400 -22.19 77.61 -8.87
C ASP A 400 -22.56 78.35 -7.56
N HIS A 401 -21.65 78.45 -6.58
CA HIS A 401 -21.67 79.49 -5.54
C HIS A 401 -20.26 79.85 -5.02
N LYS A 402 -19.72 80.96 -5.52
CA LYS A 402 -18.63 81.74 -4.86
C LYS A 402 -18.97 82.01 -3.38
N PRO A 403 -17.95 81.96 -2.49
CA PRO A 403 -17.65 83.21 -1.78
C PRO A 403 -16.14 83.48 -1.55
N LYS A 404 -15.78 84.73 -1.83
CA LYS A 404 -14.80 85.62 -1.16
C LYS A 404 -13.46 85.03 -0.67
N VAL A 405 -12.43 85.33 -1.46
CA VAL A 405 -11.04 85.51 -1.01
C VAL A 405 -10.96 86.65 0.02
N PRO A 406 -10.34 86.45 1.22
CA PRO A 406 -9.67 87.51 1.94
C PRO A 406 -8.21 87.55 1.52
N ARG A 407 -7.86 88.71 0.96
CA ARG A 407 -6.54 89.23 0.65
C ARG A 407 -5.63 89.19 1.89
N ILE A 408 -4.48 88.50 1.82
CA ILE A 408 -3.28 88.86 2.58
C ILE A 408 -2.08 88.91 1.64
N THR A 409 -1.51 90.10 1.60
CA THR A 409 -0.30 90.55 0.91
C THR A 409 0.96 90.17 1.70
N ASN A 410 2.04 89.77 1.01
CA ASN A 410 3.43 90.28 1.09
C ASN A 410 4.40 89.23 0.51
N LYS A 411 4.91 89.42 -0.71
CA LYS A 411 6.14 90.16 -1.11
C LYS A 411 7.46 89.40 -0.88
N THR A 412 8.02 88.96 -2.03
CA THR A 412 9.43 89.00 -2.47
C THR A 412 10.51 88.24 -1.70
N ALA A 413 11.16 87.27 -2.36
CA ALA A 413 12.56 87.39 -2.80
C ALA A 413 12.97 86.26 -3.77
N ASP A 414 13.85 86.63 -4.70
CA ASP A 414 14.33 85.91 -5.89
C ASP A 414 15.18 84.66 -5.62
N SER A 415 15.11 83.68 -6.53
CA SER A 415 16.30 83.16 -7.21
C SER A 415 15.92 82.39 -8.48
N ALA A 416 16.36 82.95 -9.60
CA ALA A 416 16.30 82.34 -10.92
C ALA A 416 17.43 81.32 -11.10
N VAL A 417 17.12 80.15 -11.67
CA VAL A 417 18.00 79.46 -12.61
C VAL A 417 17.12 78.92 -13.75
N ALA A 418 17.37 79.43 -14.94
CA ALA A 418 16.75 79.00 -16.18
C ALA A 418 17.48 77.76 -16.74
N ILE A 419 16.74 76.86 -17.40
CA ILE A 419 17.07 76.23 -18.70
C ILE A 419 15.85 75.38 -19.15
N PRO A 420 15.64 75.23 -20.47
CA PRO A 420 14.33 75.34 -21.09
C PRO A 420 13.78 74.00 -21.60
N GLY A 421 12.46 73.93 -21.72
CA GLY A 421 11.79 72.81 -22.35
C GLY A 421 10.29 72.99 -22.30
N THR A 422 9.75 73.58 -23.35
CA THR A 422 8.33 73.71 -23.67
C THR A 422 7.50 72.47 -23.32
N GLN A 423 6.59 72.61 -22.36
CA GLN A 423 5.30 71.91 -22.37
C GLN A 423 4.18 72.89 -22.01
N PRO A 424 3.01 72.79 -22.64
CA PRO A 424 1.89 73.66 -22.33
C PRO A 424 1.41 73.38 -20.91
N GLU A 425 1.26 74.44 -20.10
CA GLU A 425 0.60 74.38 -18.80
C GLU A 425 -0.80 73.79 -18.96
N GLY A 426 -0.96 72.52 -18.62
CA GLY A 426 -2.24 71.99 -18.19
C GLY A 426 -2.62 72.62 -16.85
N PRO A 427 -3.92 72.75 -16.52
CA PRO A 427 -4.34 73.36 -15.27
C PRO A 427 -3.69 72.65 -14.07
N PRO A 428 -3.32 73.38 -12.99
CA PRO A 428 -2.58 72.83 -11.85
C PRO A 428 -3.29 71.69 -11.11
N SER A 429 -4.60 71.52 -11.35
CA SER A 429 -5.38 70.36 -10.90
C SER A 429 -4.92 69.04 -11.54
N SER A 430 -4.53 69.05 -12.82
CA SER A 430 -4.14 67.85 -13.56
C SER A 430 -2.81 67.27 -13.10
N GLU A 431 -1.87 68.12 -12.69
CA GLU A 431 -0.58 67.67 -12.16
C GLU A 431 -0.70 67.18 -10.72
N LEU A 432 -1.53 67.84 -9.89
CA LEU A 432 -1.85 67.37 -8.54
C LEU A 432 -2.52 65.99 -8.57
N GLU A 433 -3.49 65.77 -9.44
CA GLU A 433 -4.16 64.47 -9.61
C GLU A 433 -3.20 63.38 -10.11
N ARG A 434 -2.26 63.74 -11.01
CA ARG A 434 -1.22 62.83 -11.48
C ARG A 434 -0.28 62.41 -10.34
N VAL A 435 0.14 63.35 -9.50
CA VAL A 435 0.99 63.06 -8.34
C VAL A 435 0.22 62.24 -7.28
N GLN A 436 -1.05 62.55 -7.04
CA GLN A 436 -1.89 61.76 -6.13
C GLN A 436 -2.07 60.32 -6.61
N LYS A 437 -2.31 60.10 -7.91
CA LYS A 437 -2.38 58.75 -8.49
C LYS A 437 -1.05 58.01 -8.39
N LEU A 438 0.08 58.69 -8.60
CA LEU A 438 1.40 58.09 -8.45
C LEU A 438 1.71 57.73 -6.99
N CYS A 439 1.36 58.59 -6.04
CA CYS A 439 1.51 58.32 -4.61
C CYS A 439 0.60 57.18 -4.15
N ALA A 440 -0.65 57.12 -4.62
CA ALA A 440 -1.56 56.02 -4.32
C ALA A 440 -1.04 54.69 -4.90
N GLY A 441 -0.57 54.68 -6.14
CA GLY A 441 0.04 53.49 -6.76
C GLY A 441 1.32 53.04 -6.05
N PHE A 442 2.16 53.98 -5.59
CA PHE A 442 3.34 53.65 -4.78
C PHE A 442 2.97 53.08 -3.41
N GLN A 443 1.96 53.65 -2.74
CA GLN A 443 1.46 53.14 -1.47
C GLN A 443 0.86 51.73 -1.61
N GLU A 444 0.12 51.48 -2.70
CA GLU A 444 -0.42 50.16 -3.04
C GLU A 444 0.72 49.15 -3.26
N GLN A 445 1.75 49.51 -4.03
CA GLN A 445 2.93 48.65 -4.22
C GLN A 445 3.68 48.36 -2.92
N CYS A 446 3.82 49.35 -2.03
CA CYS A 446 4.43 49.14 -0.72
C CYS A 446 3.60 48.19 0.16
N LEU A 447 2.28 48.29 0.12
CA LEU A 447 1.39 47.40 0.86
C LEU A 447 1.47 45.96 0.34
N TRP A 448 1.44 45.76 -0.98
CA TRP A 448 1.60 44.43 -1.58
C TRP A 448 2.94 43.79 -1.24
N ARG A 449 4.04 44.55 -1.35
CA ARG A 449 5.38 44.11 -0.94
C ARG A 449 5.45 43.74 0.55
N SER A 450 4.73 44.47 1.40
CA SER A 450 4.69 44.18 2.83
C SER A 450 3.90 42.91 3.16
N VAL A 451 2.80 42.65 2.45
CA VAL A 451 1.99 41.43 2.62
C VAL A 451 2.78 40.21 2.14
N GLU A 452 3.38 40.31 0.95
CA GLU A 452 4.23 39.25 0.38
C GLU A 452 5.40 38.90 1.32
N ASN A 453 6.08 39.91 1.89
CA ASN A 453 7.17 39.65 2.84
C ASN A 453 6.68 38.99 4.14
N MET A 454 5.51 39.39 4.65
CA MET A 454 4.92 38.78 5.84
C MET A 454 4.49 37.32 5.59
N GLU A 455 3.97 37.01 4.41
CA GLU A 455 3.64 35.63 4.00
C GLU A 455 4.90 34.77 3.88
N LEU A 456 5.97 35.30 3.30
CA LEU A 456 7.26 34.61 3.22
C LEU A 456 7.88 34.38 4.60
N GLU A 457 7.82 35.35 5.50
CA GLU A 457 8.27 35.19 6.89
C GLU A 457 7.45 34.14 7.65
N ALA A 458 6.13 34.08 7.42
CA ALA A 458 5.27 33.06 8.00
C ALA A 458 5.59 31.65 7.46
N GLN A 459 5.84 31.53 6.15
CA GLN A 459 6.27 30.27 5.53
C GLN A 459 7.64 29.81 6.05
N LEU A 460 8.59 30.74 6.23
CA LEU A 460 9.89 30.46 6.82
C LEU A 460 9.74 29.96 8.26
N ALA A 461 8.92 30.61 9.07
CA ALA A 461 8.66 30.20 10.46
C ALA A 461 8.02 28.80 10.54
N ALA A 462 7.05 28.51 9.65
CA ALA A 462 6.42 27.19 9.57
C ALA A 462 7.44 26.10 9.17
N SER A 463 8.27 26.35 8.16
CA SER A 463 9.32 25.43 7.74
C SER A 463 10.36 25.19 8.85
N GLN A 464 10.70 26.22 9.62
CA GLN A 464 11.63 26.10 10.74
C GLN A 464 11.07 25.21 11.87
N ILE A 465 9.76 25.32 12.16
CA ILE A 465 9.06 24.48 13.14
C ILE A 465 9.03 23.02 12.65
N GLU A 466 8.75 22.80 11.38
CA GLU A 466 8.77 21.46 10.78
C GLU A 466 10.16 20.84 10.83
N ALA A 467 11.20 21.60 10.47
CA ALA A 467 12.58 21.14 10.57
C ALA A 467 13.00 20.83 12.01
N THR A 468 12.48 21.55 13.02
CA THR A 468 12.71 21.20 14.43
C THR A 468 12.00 19.91 14.83
N SER A 469 10.75 19.69 14.40
CA SER A 469 10.01 18.48 14.73
C SER A 469 10.64 17.23 14.08
N TRP A 470 11.12 17.34 12.85
CA TRP A 470 11.88 16.28 12.18
C TRP A 470 13.17 15.94 12.93
N ARG A 471 13.89 16.95 13.44
CA ARG A 471 15.10 16.73 14.25
C ARG A 471 14.78 16.02 15.56
N GLU A 472 13.73 16.41 16.26
CA GLU A 472 13.28 15.74 17.49
C GLU A 472 12.87 14.29 17.23
N LYS A 473 12.08 14.04 16.17
CA LYS A 473 11.68 12.69 15.76
C LYS A 473 12.87 11.81 15.41
N HIS A 474 13.88 12.35 14.72
CA HIS A 474 15.10 11.61 14.40
C HIS A 474 15.90 11.27 15.66
N ILE A 475 15.98 12.17 16.64
CA ILE A 475 16.61 11.90 17.94
C ILE A 475 15.86 10.78 18.67
N GLU A 476 14.53 10.82 18.70
CA GLU A 476 13.70 9.78 19.33
C GLU A 476 13.84 8.42 18.62
N GLN A 477 13.88 8.40 17.29
CA GLN A 477 14.11 7.16 16.54
C GLN A 477 15.52 6.60 16.80
N ALA A 478 16.53 7.45 16.90
CA ALA A 478 17.90 7.04 17.21
C ALA A 478 17.99 6.40 18.62
N THR A 479 17.32 6.97 19.63
CA THR A 479 17.31 6.38 20.99
C THR A 479 16.52 5.08 21.04
N GLN A 480 15.41 4.97 20.32
CA GLN A 480 14.65 3.71 20.21
C GLN A 480 15.47 2.60 19.55
N LEU A 481 16.23 2.92 18.49
CA LEU A 481 17.13 1.96 17.85
C LEU A 481 18.26 1.51 18.77
N GLU A 482 18.85 2.42 19.55
CA GLU A 482 19.90 2.08 20.51
C GLU A 482 19.38 1.14 21.61
N GLU A 483 18.17 1.36 22.12
CA GLU A 483 17.56 0.47 23.12
C GLU A 483 17.20 -0.90 22.51
N LEU A 484 16.68 -0.94 21.27
CA LEU A 484 16.43 -2.20 20.57
C LEU A 484 17.73 -2.98 20.31
N GLU A 485 18.83 -2.32 19.96
CA GLU A 485 20.13 -2.98 19.83
C GLU A 485 20.59 -3.59 21.15
N LYS A 486 20.40 -2.89 22.27
CA LYS A 486 20.74 -3.37 23.61
C LYS A 486 19.89 -4.59 24.00
N GLN A 487 18.60 -4.57 23.71
CA GLN A 487 17.72 -5.72 23.89
C GLN A 487 18.15 -6.90 23.02
N ASN A 488 18.52 -6.66 21.75
CA ASN A 488 19.01 -7.71 20.86
C ASN A 488 20.32 -8.34 21.36
N ARG A 489 21.26 -7.53 21.86
CA ARG A 489 22.50 -8.03 22.48
C ARG A 489 22.19 -8.93 23.69
N THR A 490 21.21 -8.56 24.50
CA THR A 490 20.75 -9.34 25.66
C THR A 490 20.07 -10.65 25.24
N LEU A 491 19.23 -10.63 24.20
CA LEU A 491 18.63 -11.86 23.66
C LEU A 491 19.70 -12.81 23.09
N ARG A 492 20.74 -12.27 22.45
CA ARG A 492 21.86 -13.09 21.96
C ARG A 492 22.64 -13.74 23.12
N THR A 493 22.82 -13.06 24.25
CA THR A 493 23.47 -13.67 25.43
C THR A 493 22.58 -14.74 26.05
N HIS A 494 21.28 -14.50 26.20
CA HIS A 494 20.32 -15.49 26.68
C HIS A 494 20.25 -16.72 25.77
N LYS A 495 20.20 -16.52 24.44
CA LYS A 495 20.25 -17.62 23.46
C LYS A 495 21.53 -18.45 23.62
N LYS A 496 22.69 -17.81 23.79
CA LYS A 496 23.95 -18.54 24.03
C LYS A 496 23.89 -19.37 25.32
N MET A 497 23.36 -18.81 26.39
CA MET A 497 23.17 -19.51 27.67
C MET A 497 22.23 -20.71 27.50
N LEU A 498 21.08 -20.53 26.84
CA LEU A 498 20.13 -21.61 26.56
C LEU A 498 20.75 -22.72 25.72
N VAL A 499 21.53 -22.38 24.68
CA VAL A 499 22.24 -23.37 23.87
C VAL A 499 23.29 -24.13 24.70
N GLN A 500 23.98 -23.44 25.62
CA GLN A 500 24.93 -24.09 26.53
C GLN A 500 24.22 -25.04 27.50
N GLU A 501 23.08 -24.64 28.08
CA GLU A 501 22.28 -25.48 28.96
C GLU A 501 21.68 -26.68 28.23
N VAL A 502 21.15 -26.49 27.03
CA VAL A 502 20.66 -27.59 26.19
C VAL A 502 21.80 -28.58 25.87
N LYS A 503 23.00 -28.09 25.53
CA LYS A 503 24.18 -28.95 25.35
C LYS A 503 24.59 -29.67 26.64
N ARG A 504 24.47 -29.01 27.80
CA ARG A 504 24.73 -29.62 29.12
C ARG A 504 23.73 -30.72 29.44
N LEU A 505 22.48 -30.55 29.01
CA LEU A 505 21.38 -31.50 29.24
C LEU A 505 21.28 -32.60 28.16
N GLN A 506 21.88 -32.40 26.99
CA GLN A 506 21.90 -33.35 25.88
C GLN A 506 22.37 -34.78 26.28
N PRO A 507 23.40 -34.97 27.12
CA PRO A 507 23.80 -36.31 27.58
C PRO A 507 22.73 -37.03 28.43
N TYR A 508 21.86 -36.28 29.11
CA TYR A 508 20.79 -36.82 29.95
C TYR A 508 19.47 -37.04 29.18
N SER A 509 19.37 -36.53 27.95
CA SER A 509 18.21 -36.78 27.07
C SER A 509 18.08 -38.25 26.66
N GLN A 510 19.18 -39.01 26.71
CA GLN A 510 19.22 -40.45 26.58
C GLN A 510 19.49 -41.07 27.95
N VAL A 511 18.60 -40.90 28.92
CA VAL A 511 18.44 -41.98 29.92
C VAL A 511 18.00 -43.17 29.09
N ASN A 512 18.94 -44.07 28.83
CA ASN A 512 18.78 -45.18 27.92
C ASN A 512 17.72 -46.11 28.55
N LEU A 513 16.45 -45.87 28.22
CA LEU A 513 15.32 -46.62 28.77
C LEU A 513 15.55 -48.12 28.56
N ALA A 514 16.26 -48.49 27.49
CA ALA A 514 16.73 -49.84 27.23
C ALA A 514 17.72 -50.37 28.29
N ALA A 515 18.70 -49.57 28.73
CA ALA A 515 19.63 -49.96 29.80
C ALA A 515 18.92 -50.06 31.15
N LEU A 516 18.01 -49.11 31.46
CA LEU A 516 17.21 -49.14 32.68
C LEU A 516 16.22 -50.32 32.70
N VAL A 517 15.62 -50.65 31.56
CA VAL A 517 14.74 -51.82 31.39
C VAL A 517 15.54 -53.11 31.47
N GLN A 518 16.76 -53.14 30.93
CA GLN A 518 17.66 -54.28 31.02
C GLN A 518 18.10 -54.52 32.48
N GLU A 519 18.55 -53.49 33.20
CA GLU A 519 18.87 -53.59 34.63
C GLU A 519 17.65 -54.00 35.46
N ALA A 520 16.46 -53.48 35.15
CA ALA A 520 15.23 -53.89 35.81
C ALA A 520 14.84 -55.36 35.51
N GLN A 521 15.13 -55.86 34.30
CA GLN A 521 14.92 -57.26 33.94
C GLN A 521 15.94 -58.18 34.64
N GLU A 522 17.21 -57.78 34.70
CA GLU A 522 18.27 -58.49 35.41
C GLU A 522 17.96 -58.56 36.92
N ALA A 523 17.53 -57.45 37.53
CA ALA A 523 17.10 -57.41 38.93
C ALA A 523 15.91 -58.36 39.18
N ARG A 524 14.92 -58.42 38.27
CA ARG A 524 13.80 -59.38 38.38
C ARG A 524 14.26 -60.83 38.22
N MET A 525 15.22 -61.11 37.36
CA MET A 525 15.79 -62.46 37.23
C MET A 525 16.56 -62.88 38.48
N VAL A 526 17.35 -61.98 39.06
CA VAL A 526 18.04 -62.20 40.34
C VAL A 526 17.03 -62.44 41.45
N GLN A 527 15.96 -61.64 41.52
CA GLN A 527 14.90 -61.83 42.52
C GLN A 527 14.19 -63.19 42.36
N ARG A 528 13.87 -63.62 41.14
CA ARG A 528 13.30 -64.95 40.89
C ARG A 528 14.26 -66.09 41.25
N SER A 529 15.55 -65.92 40.97
CA SER A 529 16.60 -66.89 41.33
C SER A 529 16.76 -67.00 42.85
N LEU A 530 16.77 -65.86 43.56
CA LEU A 530 16.81 -65.83 45.01
C LEU A 530 15.53 -66.42 45.62
N GLN A 531 14.35 -66.14 45.06
CA GLN A 531 13.10 -66.75 45.48
C GLN A 531 13.10 -68.27 45.26
N ALA A 532 13.57 -68.75 44.10
CA ALA A 532 13.69 -70.18 43.84
C ALA A 532 14.70 -70.86 44.77
N LYS A 533 15.80 -70.18 45.13
CA LYS A 533 16.73 -70.67 46.16
C LYS A 533 16.07 -70.70 47.53
N LEU A 534 15.27 -69.70 47.88
CA LEU A 534 14.51 -69.65 49.13
C LEU A 534 13.47 -70.78 49.20
N ASP A 535 12.75 -71.04 48.11
CA ASP A 535 11.75 -72.09 48.00
C ASP A 535 12.41 -73.49 47.99
N SER A 536 13.61 -73.62 47.40
CA SER A 536 14.40 -74.85 47.50
C SER A 536 14.93 -75.07 48.91
N HIS A 537 15.32 -74.01 49.61
CA HIS A 537 15.70 -74.09 51.03
C HIS A 537 14.49 -74.33 51.92
N SER A 538 13.30 -73.82 51.60
CA SER A 538 12.09 -74.10 52.37
C SER A 538 11.61 -75.55 52.15
N ASN A 539 11.81 -76.11 50.96
CA ASN A 539 11.57 -77.54 50.70
C ASN A 539 12.64 -78.45 51.33
N VAL A 540 13.92 -78.02 51.35
CA VAL A 540 14.97 -78.76 52.09
C VAL A 540 14.76 -78.65 53.60
N VAL A 541 14.36 -77.49 54.12
CA VAL A 541 14.01 -77.30 55.54
C VAL A 541 12.68 -78.00 55.89
N ALA A 542 11.75 -78.18 54.96
CA ALA A 542 10.56 -79.02 55.20
C ALA A 542 10.91 -80.52 55.28
N GLU A 543 11.99 -80.97 54.63
CA GLU A 543 12.50 -82.35 54.73
C GLU A 543 13.60 -82.53 55.80
N THR A 544 14.25 -81.45 56.28
CA THR A 544 15.27 -81.49 57.35
C THR A 544 14.85 -80.86 58.68
N ALA A 545 13.63 -80.30 58.80
CA ALA A 545 13.04 -79.86 60.08
C ALA A 545 12.62 -81.02 60.99
N VAL A 546 13.42 -82.08 61.03
CA VAL A 546 13.46 -83.00 62.17
C VAL A 546 14.77 -82.87 62.95
N GLU A 547 15.86 -82.30 62.43
CA GLU A 547 17.09 -82.18 63.23
C GLU A 547 17.98 -80.97 62.85
N ALA A 548 18.27 -80.15 63.88
CA ALA A 548 19.20 -79.00 63.94
C ALA A 548 18.76 -77.71 63.20
N GLY A 549 18.73 -76.52 63.80
CA GLY A 549 19.49 -75.98 64.92
C GLY A 549 20.45 -74.90 64.41
N THR A 550 20.14 -73.64 64.71
CA THR A 550 20.99 -72.41 64.62
C THR A 550 21.38 -71.88 63.23
N THR A 551 20.74 -70.78 62.81
CA THR A 551 21.17 -69.88 61.72
C THR A 551 22.23 -68.90 62.22
N ASP A 552 23.41 -68.91 61.60
CA ASP A 552 24.50 -67.95 61.82
C ASP A 552 24.42 -66.86 60.73
N PHE A 553 24.14 -65.62 61.12
CA PHE A 553 24.11 -64.45 60.22
C PHE A 553 25.45 -63.72 60.33
N VAL A 554 26.26 -63.78 59.26
CA VAL A 554 27.49 -62.99 59.14
C VAL A 554 27.16 -61.66 58.47
N LEU A 555 27.23 -60.57 59.25
CA LEU A 555 27.16 -59.18 58.79
C LEU A 555 28.54 -58.77 58.26
N VAL A 556 28.66 -58.45 56.96
CA VAL A 556 29.89 -57.87 56.39
C VAL A 556 29.63 -56.40 56.14
N GLU A 557 30.17 -55.55 57.01
CA GLU A 557 30.25 -54.09 56.81
C GLU A 557 31.29 -53.82 55.71
N ALA A 558 30.90 -53.10 54.66
CA ALA A 558 31.84 -52.54 53.69
C ALA A 558 32.20 -51.12 54.14
N SER A 559 33.48 -50.93 54.40
CA SER A 559 34.14 -49.69 54.79
C SER A 559 34.14 -48.64 53.67
N ASP A 560 33.78 -47.40 54.02
CA ASP A 560 34.07 -46.20 53.24
C ASP A 560 35.59 -45.95 53.25
N ASP A 561 36.20 -45.92 52.07
CA ASP A 561 37.51 -45.30 51.87
C ASP A 561 37.37 -44.20 50.80
N GLU A 562 37.42 -42.96 51.27
CA GLU A 562 37.65 -41.74 50.50
C GLU A 562 39.12 -41.67 50.04
N ALA A 563 39.33 -41.31 48.77
CA ALA A 563 40.45 -40.50 48.31
C ALA A 563 40.06 -39.74 47.03
#